data_AF-A0AAV5JNL3-F1
#
_entry.id   AF-A0AAV5JNL3-F1
#
_cell.length_a   1.000
_cell.length_b   1.000
_cell.length_c   1.000
_cell.angle_alpha   90.00
_cell.angle_beta   90.00
_cell.angle_gamma   90.00
#
_symmetry.space_group_name_H-M   'P 1'
#
loop_
_entity.id
_entity.type
_entity.pdbx_description
1 polymer ?
#
loop_
_entity_poly.entity_id
_entity_poly.type
_entity_poly.pdbx_seq_one_letter_code
_entity_poly.pdbx_strand_id
1 'polypeptide(L)'
;MENNNIEYVGLGGNADHHETRLELREESPPISSNGKSWTRIAKLIALCIAVTVAPVIEWGQNRFNAMELSIIVFASLATFPVICLPSTPSIWIAGMAFGYGNGFLLVMSGVAIGVSLPYLVGSFLRNKIKGLLEKHPHEASILRLAGEGNRFHQFQAITLIRISPFPYIIFNYAVVATDVKYAPYLFGTLVGMIPEVVVTLYRFFNILLSPSRNIDFLGIVIRSFTEAAEDRKAQSGQMLLNIVGLCGTAFTTIFIGIYTKRRLDQKQKEQLILK
;
A
#
# COMPACT_ATOMS: atom_id res chain seq x y z
N MET A 1 -16.21 0.94 56.00
CA MET A 1 -15.45 1.48 57.14
C MET A 1 -14.00 1.57 56.71
N GLU A 2 -13.62 2.80 56.40
CA GLU A 2 -12.31 3.45 56.44
C GLU A 2 -11.18 2.65 57.14
N ASN A 3 -10.01 2.57 56.49
CA ASN A 3 -8.73 2.71 57.19
C ASN A 3 -7.57 2.97 56.21
N ASN A 4 -7.28 4.26 56.02
CA ASN A 4 -5.96 4.74 55.62
C ASN A 4 -5.06 4.66 56.85
N ASN A 5 -4.11 3.73 56.90
CA ASN A 5 -3.02 3.81 57.86
C ASN A 5 -1.87 4.61 57.25
N ILE A 6 -1.83 5.88 57.63
CA ILE A 6 -0.67 6.75 57.46
C ILE A 6 0.28 6.44 58.62
N GLU A 7 1.46 5.90 58.31
CA GLU A 7 2.52 5.74 59.29
C GLU A 7 3.49 6.92 59.14
N TYR A 8 3.36 7.90 60.04
CA TYR A 8 4.36 8.95 60.24
C TYR A 8 5.42 8.42 61.19
N VAL A 9 6.65 8.22 60.70
CA VAL A 9 7.82 8.08 61.56
C VAL A 9 8.57 9.40 61.56
N GLY A 10 8.70 9.95 62.77
CA GLY A 10 9.23 11.27 63.07
C GLY A 10 10.74 11.44 62.86
N LEU A 11 11.08 12.72 62.85
CA LEU A 11 12.34 13.36 62.50
C LEU A 11 13.51 12.98 63.42
N GLY A 12 14.65 12.66 62.82
CA GLY A 12 15.98 12.73 63.44
C GLY A 12 16.88 13.57 62.54
N GLY A 13 17.27 14.76 63.00
CA GLY A 13 18.01 15.72 62.20
C GLY A 13 19.47 15.32 61.94
N ASN A 14 19.99 15.73 60.77
CA ASN A 14 21.22 16.53 60.71
C ASN A 14 21.34 17.16 59.31
N ALA A 15 21.89 18.37 59.28
CA ALA A 15 22.19 19.10 58.06
C ALA A 15 23.23 18.34 57.21
N ASP A 16 23.04 18.28 55.89
CA ASP A 16 24.08 18.63 54.93
C ASP A 16 23.56 18.62 53.48
N HIS A 17 24.03 19.62 52.74
CA HIS A 17 23.76 19.87 51.34
C HIS A 17 24.13 18.68 50.45
N HIS A 18 23.17 18.09 49.73
CA HIS A 18 23.39 17.55 48.38
C HIS A 18 22.06 17.52 47.62
N GLU A 19 21.96 18.30 46.54
CA GLU A 19 20.90 18.19 45.54
C GLU A 19 20.92 16.78 44.92
N THR A 20 20.05 15.88 45.37
CA THR A 20 19.81 14.63 44.67
C THR A 20 18.82 14.90 43.53
N ARG A 21 19.33 15.29 42.36
CA ARG A 21 18.57 15.19 41.10
C ARG A 21 18.20 13.71 40.93
N LEU A 22 16.93 13.38 41.17
CA LEU A 22 16.35 12.12 40.72
C LEU A 22 16.39 12.14 39.18
N GLU A 23 17.40 11.50 38.59
CA GLU A 23 17.33 11.11 37.19
C GLU A 23 16.13 10.14 37.08
N LEU A 24 15.02 10.65 36.54
CA LEU A 24 13.95 9.83 36.01
C LEU A 24 14.56 9.02 34.87
N ARG A 25 15.16 7.87 35.21
CA ARG A 25 15.56 6.86 34.26
C ARG A 25 14.27 6.38 33.62
N GLU A 26 13.89 6.97 32.49
CA GLU A 26 12.95 6.36 31.56
C GLU A 26 13.51 4.98 31.24
N GLU A 27 13.04 3.95 31.96
CA GLU A 27 13.23 2.58 31.50
C GLU A 27 12.47 2.47 30.18
N SER A 28 13.23 2.58 29.09
CA SER A 28 12.75 2.26 27.76
C SER A 28 12.04 0.90 27.83
N PRO A 29 10.78 0.79 27.39
CA PRO A 29 10.01 -0.44 27.55
C PRO A 29 10.77 -1.61 26.93
N PRO A 30 10.69 -2.82 27.54
CA PRO A 30 11.46 -3.96 27.09
C PRO A 30 11.19 -4.23 25.60
N ILE A 31 12.25 -4.18 24.80
CA ILE A 31 12.20 -4.46 23.37
C ILE A 31 11.72 -5.90 23.20
N SER A 32 10.44 -6.06 22.88
CA SER A 32 9.81 -7.32 22.56
C SER A 32 10.64 -8.08 21.51
N SER A 33 11.15 -9.26 21.86
CA SER A 33 11.91 -10.15 20.96
C SER A 33 11.16 -10.49 19.67
N ASN A 34 9.83 -10.37 19.66
CA ASN A 34 8.98 -10.52 18.48
C ASN A 34 9.29 -9.48 17.39
N GLY A 35 9.82 -8.29 17.72
CA GLY A 35 10.17 -7.28 16.71
C GLY A 35 11.25 -7.75 15.71
N LYS A 36 12.19 -8.58 16.18
CA LYS A 36 13.21 -9.20 15.32
C LYS A 36 12.65 -10.32 14.43
N SER A 37 11.54 -10.95 14.81
CA SER A 37 10.89 -11.99 14.02
C SER A 37 10.10 -11.38 12.84
N TRP A 38 9.32 -10.34 13.12
CA TRP A 38 8.52 -9.66 12.10
C TRP A 38 9.35 -8.96 11.03
N THR A 39 10.48 -8.36 11.42
CA THR A 39 11.43 -7.77 10.46
C THR A 39 12.06 -8.81 9.53
N ARG A 40 12.29 -10.04 10.01
CA ARG A 40 12.76 -11.15 9.16
C ARG A 40 11.68 -11.59 8.17
N ILE A 41 10.44 -11.74 8.63
CA ILE A 41 9.31 -12.11 7.78
C ILE A 41 9.06 -11.04 6.71
N ALA A 42 9.06 -9.77 7.09
CA ALA A 42 8.90 -8.64 6.17
C ALA A 42 9.98 -8.61 5.08
N LYS A 43 11.25 -8.86 5.45
CA LYS A 43 12.36 -8.97 4.49
C LYS A 43 12.17 -10.13 3.51
N LEU A 44 11.68 -11.28 3.98
CA LEU A 44 11.40 -12.42 3.11
C LEU A 44 10.24 -12.13 2.15
N ILE A 45 9.17 -11.50 2.63
CA ILE A 45 8.05 -11.07 1.78
C ILE A 45 8.54 -10.07 0.73
N ALA A 46 9.28 -9.04 1.13
CA ALA A 46 9.85 -8.05 0.23
C ALA A 46 10.76 -8.68 -0.83
N LEU A 47 11.59 -9.65 -0.43
CA LEU A 47 12.44 -10.40 -1.35
C LEU A 47 11.60 -11.19 -2.37
N CYS A 48 10.56 -11.88 -1.93
CA CYS A 48 9.66 -12.61 -2.83
C CYS A 48 8.98 -11.68 -3.83
N ILE A 49 8.49 -10.51 -3.39
CA ILE A 49 7.89 -9.51 -4.29
C ILE A 49 8.93 -9.00 -5.28
N ALA A 50 10.11 -8.61 -4.81
CA ALA A 50 11.14 -8.06 -5.66
C ALA A 50 11.57 -9.07 -6.74
N VAL A 51 11.77 -10.34 -6.34
CA VAL A 51 12.16 -11.43 -7.25
C VAL A 51 11.06 -11.80 -8.22
N THR A 52 9.78 -11.64 -7.87
CA THR A 52 8.67 -11.97 -8.78
C THR A 52 8.33 -10.81 -9.70
N VAL A 53 8.35 -9.58 -9.20
CA VAL A 53 7.94 -8.38 -9.95
C VAL A 53 9.05 -7.86 -10.85
N ALA A 54 10.32 -7.83 -10.40
CA ALA A 54 11.41 -7.29 -11.21
C ALA A 54 11.57 -7.97 -12.59
N PRO A 55 11.54 -9.32 -12.70
CA PRO A 55 11.63 -9.98 -13.99
C PRO A 55 10.42 -9.70 -14.89
N VAL A 56 9.23 -9.50 -14.31
CA VAL A 56 8.01 -9.16 -15.08
C VAL A 56 8.13 -7.75 -15.64
N ILE A 57 8.65 -6.80 -14.87
CA ILE A 57 8.91 -5.44 -15.33
C ILE A 57 9.94 -5.46 -16.47
N GLU A 58 11.05 -6.15 -16.26
CA GLU A 58 12.13 -6.26 -17.27
C GLU A 58 11.64 -6.93 -18.55
N TRP A 59 10.90 -8.03 -18.42
CA TRP A 59 10.29 -8.71 -19.55
C TRP A 59 9.32 -7.78 -20.30
N GLY A 60 8.46 -7.04 -19.58
CA GLY A 60 7.53 -6.09 -20.19
C GLY A 60 8.23 -4.98 -20.96
N GLN A 61 9.27 -4.39 -20.39
CA GLN A 61 10.05 -3.33 -21.04
C GLN A 61 10.84 -3.83 -22.27
N ASN A 62 11.35 -5.06 -22.23
CA ASN A 62 12.10 -5.64 -23.34
C ASN A 62 11.19 -6.18 -24.47
N ARG A 63 9.95 -6.54 -24.14
CA ARG A 63 9.03 -7.20 -25.09
C ARG A 63 8.13 -6.23 -25.85
N PHE A 64 7.77 -5.11 -25.24
CA PHE A 64 6.79 -4.16 -25.78
C PHE A 64 7.45 -2.82 -26.12
N ASN A 65 6.93 -2.14 -27.15
CA ASN A 65 7.32 -0.77 -27.42
C ASN A 65 6.69 0.20 -26.39
N ALA A 66 7.15 1.45 -26.37
CA ALA A 66 6.67 2.45 -25.41
C ALA A 66 5.15 2.70 -25.50
N MET A 67 4.58 2.65 -26.70
CA MET A 67 3.14 2.87 -26.91
C MET A 67 2.31 1.71 -26.36
N GLU A 68 2.66 0.47 -26.70
CA GLU A 68 2.03 -0.75 -26.19
C GLU A 68 2.12 -0.81 -24.66
N LEU A 69 3.30 -0.53 -24.10
CA LEU A 69 3.49 -0.51 -22.66
C LEU A 69 2.63 0.56 -21.99
N SER A 70 2.46 1.73 -22.61
CA SER A 70 1.61 2.80 -22.05
C SER A 70 0.15 2.37 -21.99
N ILE A 71 -0.34 1.66 -23.02
CA ILE A 71 -1.70 1.13 -23.08
C ILE A 71 -1.90 0.05 -22.00
N ILE A 72 -0.94 -0.87 -21.84
CA ILE A 72 -0.99 -1.92 -20.82
C ILE A 72 -1.01 -1.31 -19.42
N VAL A 73 -0.12 -0.35 -19.15
CA VAL A 73 -0.06 0.35 -17.86
C VAL A 73 -1.36 1.10 -17.61
N PHE A 74 -1.86 1.87 -18.57
CA PHE A 74 -3.12 2.59 -18.45
C PHE A 74 -4.30 1.65 -18.18
N ALA A 75 -4.43 0.57 -18.95
CA ALA A 75 -5.48 -0.42 -18.78
C ALA A 75 -5.42 -1.08 -17.40
N SER A 76 -4.21 -1.40 -16.91
CA SER A 76 -4.04 -1.96 -15.57
C SER A 76 -4.44 -0.97 -14.46
N LEU A 77 -4.07 0.30 -14.58
CA LEU A 77 -4.46 1.34 -13.63
C LEU A 77 -5.99 1.57 -13.61
N ALA A 78 -6.63 1.46 -14.78
CA ALA A 78 -8.07 1.62 -14.92
C ALA A 78 -8.86 0.40 -14.40
N THR A 79 -8.31 -0.82 -14.52
CA THR A 79 -9.07 -2.06 -14.22
C THR A 79 -8.76 -2.66 -12.85
N PHE A 80 -7.52 -2.57 -12.37
CA PHE A 80 -7.10 -3.21 -11.13
C PHE A 80 -7.90 -2.77 -9.90
N PRO A 81 -8.23 -1.47 -9.72
CA PRO A 81 -9.06 -1.05 -8.60
C PRO A 81 -10.45 -1.69 -8.59
N VAL A 82 -10.99 -2.03 -9.78
CA VAL A 82 -12.31 -2.70 -9.91
C VAL A 82 -12.26 -4.11 -9.33
N ILE A 83 -11.19 -4.85 -9.62
CA ILE A 83 -11.01 -6.23 -9.13
C ILE A 83 -10.25 -6.30 -7.80
N CYS A 84 -10.13 -5.17 -7.09
CA CYS A 84 -9.42 -5.07 -5.81
C CYS A 84 -7.93 -5.49 -5.89
N LEU A 85 -7.31 -5.34 -7.06
CA LEU A 85 -5.88 -5.58 -7.23
C LEU A 85 -5.07 -4.29 -6.96
N PRO A 86 -3.86 -4.41 -6.40
CA PRO A 86 -2.99 -3.26 -6.17
C PRO A 86 -2.46 -2.69 -7.49
N SER A 87 -2.68 -1.40 -7.71
CA SER A 87 -2.15 -0.66 -8.87
C SER A 87 -0.67 -0.28 -8.74
N THR A 88 -0.08 -0.50 -7.57
CA THR A 88 1.30 -0.12 -7.22
C THR A 88 2.35 -0.60 -8.23
N PRO A 89 2.34 -1.88 -8.71
CA PRO A 89 3.31 -2.33 -9.71
C PRO A 89 3.21 -1.55 -11.03
N SER A 90 2.01 -1.17 -11.45
CA SER A 90 1.79 -0.41 -12.68
C SER A 90 2.33 1.03 -12.57
N ILE A 91 2.20 1.65 -11.40
CA ILE A 91 2.77 2.98 -11.12
C ILE A 91 4.30 2.92 -11.18
N TRP A 92 4.91 1.84 -10.67
CA TRP A 92 6.37 1.62 -10.75
C TRP A 92 6.85 1.51 -12.19
N ILE A 93 6.17 0.70 -13.00
CA ILE A 93 6.46 0.55 -14.43
C ILE A 93 6.32 1.90 -15.14
N ALA A 94 5.28 2.68 -14.80
CA ALA A 94 5.08 4.00 -15.38
C ALA A 94 6.28 4.94 -15.11
N GLY A 95 6.79 4.93 -13.87
CA GLY A 95 7.95 5.71 -13.47
C GLY A 95 9.25 5.28 -14.14
N MET A 96 9.47 3.96 -14.24
CA MET A 96 10.65 3.41 -14.92
C MET A 96 10.61 3.63 -16.43
N ALA A 97 9.45 3.50 -17.08
CA ALA A 97 9.36 3.51 -18.54
C ALA A 97 9.13 4.91 -19.15
N PHE A 98 8.38 5.79 -18.48
CA PHE A 98 7.95 7.08 -19.03
C PHE A 98 8.48 8.29 -18.26
N GLY A 99 9.22 8.05 -17.17
CA GLY A 99 9.77 9.09 -16.30
C GLY A 99 8.70 9.87 -15.53
N TYR A 100 9.11 10.98 -14.92
CA TYR A 100 8.25 11.71 -13.99
C TYR A 100 7.10 12.47 -14.70
N GLY A 101 7.36 13.13 -15.83
CA GLY A 101 6.36 13.97 -16.50
C GLY A 101 5.27 13.15 -17.20
N ASN A 102 5.66 12.36 -18.21
CA ASN A 102 4.73 11.53 -18.97
C ASN A 102 4.14 10.40 -18.10
N GLY A 103 4.94 9.81 -17.20
CA GLY A 103 4.45 8.84 -16.24
C GLY A 103 3.39 9.41 -15.30
N PHE A 104 3.52 10.68 -14.87
CA PHE A 104 2.50 11.34 -14.04
C PHE A 104 1.18 11.49 -14.79
N LEU A 105 1.21 12.00 -16.03
CA LEU A 105 -0.01 12.14 -16.83
C LEU A 105 -0.69 10.78 -17.10
N LEU A 106 0.11 9.76 -17.40
CA LEU A 106 -0.38 8.40 -17.60
C LEU A 106 -1.02 7.83 -16.33
N VAL A 107 -0.37 7.99 -15.18
CA VAL A 107 -0.86 7.48 -13.90
C VAL A 107 -2.13 8.22 -13.49
N MET A 108 -2.13 9.55 -13.53
CA MET A 108 -3.28 10.35 -13.10
C MET A 108 -4.52 10.11 -13.97
N SER A 109 -4.35 9.98 -15.29
CA SER A 109 -5.45 9.64 -16.19
C SER A 109 -5.98 8.22 -15.97
N GLY A 110 -5.08 7.23 -15.79
CA GLY A 110 -5.46 5.86 -15.47
C GLY A 110 -6.18 5.74 -14.12
N VAL A 111 -5.67 6.43 -13.09
CA VAL A 111 -6.28 6.51 -11.76
C VAL A 111 -7.66 7.15 -11.83
N ALA A 112 -7.84 8.23 -12.59
CA ALA A 112 -9.15 8.87 -12.74
C ALA A 112 -10.22 7.87 -13.19
N ILE A 113 -9.93 7.04 -14.20
CA ILE A 113 -10.84 5.99 -14.64
C ILE A 113 -10.93 4.87 -13.58
N GLY A 114 -9.79 4.47 -13.05
CA GLY A 114 -9.67 3.38 -12.08
C GLY A 114 -10.44 3.60 -10.80
N VAL A 115 -10.61 4.84 -10.34
CA VAL A 115 -11.40 5.15 -9.13
C VAL A 115 -12.88 5.36 -9.45
N SER A 116 -13.18 5.73 -10.69
CA SER A 116 -14.54 6.01 -11.16
C SER A 116 -15.34 4.73 -11.39
N LEU A 117 -14.71 3.68 -11.93
CA LEU A 117 -15.38 2.40 -12.16
C LEU A 117 -15.86 1.73 -10.85
N PRO A 118 -15.04 1.58 -9.79
CA PRO A 118 -15.50 1.10 -8.50
C PRO A 118 -16.60 1.96 -7.88
N TYR A 119 -16.56 3.28 -8.07
CA TYR A 119 -17.59 4.19 -7.57
C TYR A 119 -18.94 3.90 -8.26
N LEU A 120 -18.94 3.78 -9.58
CA LEU A 120 -20.13 3.47 -10.38
C LEU A 120 -20.68 2.08 -10.03
N VAL A 121 -19.83 1.05 -10.01
CA VAL A 121 -20.22 -0.32 -9.67
C VAL A 121 -20.72 -0.40 -8.21
N GLY A 122 -20.02 0.25 -7.29
CA GLY A 122 -20.40 0.35 -5.88
C GLY A 122 -21.75 1.06 -5.69
N SER A 123 -22.10 2.00 -6.57
CA SER A 123 -23.38 2.72 -6.49
C SER A 123 -24.58 1.80 -6.72
N PHE A 124 -24.44 0.79 -7.59
CA PHE A 124 -25.48 -0.23 -7.78
C PHE A 124 -25.61 -1.17 -6.57
N LEU A 125 -24.52 -1.39 -5.84
CA LEU A 125 -24.46 -2.30 -4.70
C LEU A 125 -24.52 -1.58 -3.34
N ARG A 126 -24.90 -0.29 -3.33
CA ARG A 126 -24.84 0.59 -2.15
C ARG A 126 -25.45 -0.02 -0.90
N ASN A 127 -26.62 -0.66 -1.02
CA ASN A 127 -27.31 -1.26 0.11
C ASN A 127 -26.51 -2.41 0.75
N LYS A 128 -25.83 -3.22 -0.07
CA LYS A 128 -24.97 -4.31 0.42
C LYS A 128 -23.69 -3.79 1.06
N ILE A 129 -23.07 -2.78 0.45
CA ILE A 129 -21.84 -2.16 0.98
C ILE A 129 -22.13 -1.46 2.30
N LYS A 130 -23.26 -0.77 2.43
CA LYS A 130 -23.68 -0.13 3.68
C LYS A 130 -23.83 -1.15 4.82
N GLY A 131 -24.51 -2.28 4.58
CA GLY A 131 -24.63 -3.34 5.58
C GLY A 131 -23.29 -4.04 5.92
N LEU A 132 -22.32 -4.03 5.01
CA LEU A 132 -20.96 -4.51 5.30
C LEU A 132 -20.17 -3.50 6.14
N LEU A 133 -20.31 -2.21 5.83
CA LEU A 133 -19.63 -1.12 6.53
C LEU A 133 -20.15 -0.98 7.98
N GLU A 134 -21.42 -1.26 8.23
CA GLU A 134 -22.02 -1.29 9.58
C GLU A 134 -21.39 -2.34 10.51
N LYS A 135 -20.70 -3.36 9.96
CA LYS A 135 -19.93 -4.34 10.77
C LYS A 135 -18.58 -3.81 11.27
N HIS A 136 -18.13 -2.67 10.74
CA HIS A 136 -16.83 -2.05 11.02
C HIS A 136 -17.03 -0.58 11.46
N PRO A 137 -17.46 -0.36 12.72
CA PRO A 137 -17.98 0.94 13.15
C PRO A 137 -16.93 2.06 13.20
N HIS A 138 -15.65 1.74 13.39
CA HIS A 138 -14.57 2.73 13.44
C HIS A 138 -14.25 3.28 12.04
N GLU A 139 -14.14 2.40 11.05
CA GLU A 139 -13.90 2.80 9.66
C GLU A 139 -15.15 3.49 9.06
N ALA A 140 -16.33 3.03 9.45
CA ALA A 140 -17.59 3.62 9.04
C ALA A 140 -17.75 5.08 9.51
N SER A 141 -17.29 5.42 10.72
CA SER A 141 -17.43 6.78 11.25
C SER A 141 -16.55 7.78 10.49
N ILE A 142 -15.29 7.43 10.24
CA ILE A 142 -14.35 8.25 9.44
C ILE A 142 -14.93 8.52 8.06
N LEU A 143 -15.50 7.49 7.43
CA LEU A 143 -16.04 7.60 6.09
C LEU A 143 -17.35 8.39 6.05
N ARG A 144 -18.22 8.23 7.07
CA ARG A 144 -19.45 9.04 7.20
C ARG A 144 -19.14 10.51 7.37
N LEU A 145 -18.15 10.84 8.20
CA LEU A 145 -17.65 12.22 8.35
C LEU A 145 -17.16 12.80 7.02
N ALA A 146 -16.52 11.97 6.18
CA ALA A 146 -16.10 12.40 4.85
C ALA A 146 -17.27 12.68 3.88
N GLY A 147 -18.45 12.08 4.14
CA GLY A 147 -19.69 12.31 3.40
C GLY A 147 -20.49 13.52 3.87
N GLU A 148 -20.18 14.09 5.03
CA GLU A 148 -20.89 15.23 5.60
C GLU A 148 -20.44 16.56 4.97
N GLY A 149 -21.32 17.57 5.06
CA GLY A 149 -21.01 18.95 4.63
C GLY A 149 -21.19 19.22 3.13
N ASN A 150 -20.57 20.30 2.67
CA ASN A 150 -20.67 20.75 1.27
C ASN A 150 -19.67 20.02 0.35
N ARG A 151 -19.80 20.22 -0.97
CA ARG A 151 -18.90 19.60 -1.97
C ARG A 151 -17.41 19.86 -1.73
N PHE A 152 -17.06 21.02 -1.18
CA PHE A 152 -15.68 21.39 -0.89
C PHE A 152 -15.13 20.67 0.35
N HIS A 153 -15.94 20.54 1.40
CA HIS A 153 -15.57 19.76 2.59
C HIS A 153 -15.36 18.28 2.25
N GLN A 154 -16.27 17.70 1.44
CA GLN A 154 -16.11 16.32 0.95
C GLN A 154 -14.79 16.16 0.16
N PHE A 155 -14.46 17.12 -0.70
CA PHE A 155 -13.19 17.12 -1.45
C PHE A 155 -11.98 17.12 -0.51
N GLN A 156 -11.97 18.01 0.49
CA GLN A 156 -10.88 18.11 1.46
C GLN A 156 -10.77 16.83 2.31
N ALA A 157 -11.88 16.30 2.81
CA ALA A 157 -11.90 15.08 3.60
C ALA A 157 -11.33 13.89 2.82
N ILE A 158 -11.71 13.74 1.55
CA ILE A 158 -11.21 12.66 0.68
C ILE A 158 -9.72 12.84 0.39
N THR A 159 -9.29 14.07 0.13
CA THR A 159 -7.86 14.38 -0.06
C THR A 159 -7.05 13.96 1.16
N LEU A 160 -7.50 14.31 2.37
CA LEU A 160 -6.85 13.94 3.62
C LEU A 160 -6.82 12.43 3.85
N ILE A 161 -7.93 11.73 3.57
CA ILE A 161 -7.99 10.28 3.71
C ILE A 161 -7.01 9.60 2.74
N ARG A 162 -6.85 10.14 1.52
CA ARG A 162 -5.92 9.59 0.52
C ARG A 162 -4.45 9.83 0.85
N ILE A 163 -4.15 10.92 1.57
CA ILE A 163 -2.81 11.17 2.11
C ILE A 163 -2.54 10.28 3.33
N SER A 164 -3.59 9.92 4.08
CA SER A 164 -3.49 9.01 5.21
C SER A 164 -3.20 7.56 4.77
N PRO A 165 -2.64 6.71 5.63
CA PRO A 165 -2.35 5.30 5.32
C PRO A 165 -3.62 4.40 5.26
N PHE A 166 -4.77 4.97 4.89
CA PHE A 166 -6.03 4.26 4.80
C PHE A 166 -6.05 3.31 3.58
N PRO A 167 -6.55 2.06 3.71
CA PRO A 167 -6.46 1.08 2.64
C PRO A 167 -7.22 1.51 1.37
N TYR A 168 -6.45 1.71 0.30
CA TYR A 168 -6.93 2.20 -0.99
C TYR A 168 -8.07 1.37 -1.59
N ILE A 169 -7.94 0.04 -1.52
CA ILE A 169 -8.89 -0.93 -2.09
C ILE A 169 -10.26 -0.82 -1.41
N ILE A 170 -10.28 -0.74 -0.08
CA ILE A 170 -11.51 -0.68 0.71
C ILE A 170 -12.18 0.67 0.47
N PHE A 171 -11.40 1.74 0.48
CA PHE A 171 -11.90 3.10 0.33
C PHE A 171 -12.64 3.33 -1.00
N ASN A 172 -12.13 2.79 -2.11
CA ASN A 172 -12.72 2.97 -3.44
C ASN A 172 -14.19 2.52 -3.53
N TYR A 173 -14.57 1.53 -2.73
CA TYR A 173 -15.95 1.01 -2.68
C TYR A 173 -16.73 1.57 -1.49
N ALA A 174 -16.07 1.69 -0.33
CA ALA A 174 -16.74 2.11 0.89
C ALA A 174 -17.27 3.55 0.78
N VAL A 175 -16.59 4.41 0.01
CA VAL A 175 -17.02 5.81 -0.18
C VAL A 175 -18.42 5.92 -0.78
N VAL A 176 -18.89 4.90 -1.49
CA VAL A 176 -20.23 4.88 -2.10
C VAL A 176 -21.34 4.60 -1.08
N ALA A 177 -21.00 3.92 0.01
CA ALA A 177 -21.93 3.74 1.12
C ALA A 177 -22.14 5.05 1.91
N THR A 178 -21.21 5.99 1.78
CA THR A 178 -21.27 7.32 2.38
C THR A 178 -21.78 8.32 1.36
N ASP A 179 -22.61 9.29 1.75
CA ASP A 179 -23.31 10.22 0.81
C ASP A 179 -22.37 11.24 0.10
N VAL A 180 -21.12 10.83 -0.13
CA VAL A 180 -20.10 11.53 -0.90
C VAL A 180 -20.49 11.60 -2.36
N LYS A 181 -20.44 12.81 -2.91
CA LYS A 181 -20.69 13.05 -4.34
C LYS A 181 -19.46 12.64 -5.17
N TYR A 182 -19.73 12.16 -6.39
CA TYR A 182 -18.70 11.69 -7.31
C TYR A 182 -17.61 12.74 -7.62
N ALA A 183 -17.99 13.98 -7.90
CA ALA A 183 -17.02 15.01 -8.27
C ALA A 183 -16.01 15.33 -7.13
N PRO A 184 -16.45 15.62 -5.89
CA PRO A 184 -15.55 15.74 -4.74
C PRO A 184 -14.65 14.50 -4.54
N TYR A 185 -15.19 13.31 -4.75
CA TYR A 185 -14.42 12.07 -4.65
C TYR A 185 -13.33 11.94 -5.71
N LEU A 186 -13.66 12.19 -6.97
CA LEU A 186 -12.70 12.11 -8.07
C LEU A 186 -11.59 13.13 -7.89
N PHE A 187 -11.94 14.41 -7.72
CA PHE A 187 -10.94 15.46 -7.58
C PHE A 187 -10.14 15.33 -6.29
N GLY A 188 -10.78 14.98 -5.18
CA GLY A 188 -10.10 14.78 -3.89
C GLY A 188 -9.13 13.61 -3.95
N THR A 189 -9.49 12.55 -4.66
CA THR A 189 -8.58 11.42 -4.90
C THR A 189 -7.41 11.82 -5.79
N LEU A 190 -7.67 12.49 -6.91
CA LEU A 190 -6.60 12.92 -7.80
C LEU A 190 -5.61 13.82 -7.07
N VAL A 191 -6.09 14.83 -6.34
CA VAL A 191 -5.21 15.74 -5.58
C VAL A 191 -4.48 15.01 -4.44
N GLY A 192 -5.19 14.17 -3.68
CA GLY A 192 -4.61 13.43 -2.55
C GLY A 192 -3.53 12.42 -2.96
N MET A 193 -3.59 11.90 -4.19
CA MET A 193 -2.58 10.96 -4.71
C MET A 193 -1.36 11.65 -5.33
N ILE A 194 -1.38 12.96 -5.61
CA ILE A 194 -0.25 13.66 -6.22
C ILE A 194 1.06 13.43 -5.45
N PRO A 195 1.13 13.62 -4.12
CA PRO A 195 2.39 13.45 -3.38
C PRO A 195 2.95 12.04 -3.52
N GLU A 196 2.09 11.02 -3.37
CA GLU A 196 2.46 9.61 -3.49
C GLU A 196 2.99 9.29 -4.90
N VAL A 197 2.26 9.71 -5.93
CA VAL A 197 2.61 9.44 -7.33
C VAL A 197 3.93 10.14 -7.68
N VAL A 198 4.10 11.41 -7.32
CA VAL A 198 5.34 12.16 -7.63
C VAL A 198 6.55 11.50 -6.97
N VAL A 199 6.46 11.18 -5.67
CA VAL A 199 7.56 10.52 -4.95
C VAL A 199 7.87 9.15 -5.57
N THR A 200 6.85 8.38 -5.92
CA THR A 200 7.01 7.06 -6.53
C THR A 200 7.68 7.18 -7.89
N LEU A 201 7.17 8.01 -8.80
CA LEU A 201 7.74 8.17 -10.14
C LEU A 201 9.19 8.67 -10.09
N TYR A 202 9.49 9.64 -9.21
CA TYR A 202 10.84 10.12 -9.02
C TYR A 202 11.78 9.00 -8.55
N ARG A 203 11.38 8.24 -7.52
CA ARG A 203 12.19 7.12 -7.00
C ARG A 203 12.46 6.09 -8.09
N PHE A 204 11.42 5.67 -8.80
CA PHE A 204 11.52 4.61 -9.81
C PHE A 204 12.24 5.03 -11.09
N PHE A 205 12.11 6.29 -11.50
CA PHE A 205 12.90 6.83 -12.60
C PHE A 205 14.39 6.86 -12.28
N ASN A 206 14.78 7.22 -11.05
CA ASN A 206 16.18 7.19 -10.62
C ASN A 206 16.77 5.77 -10.61
N ILE A 207 15.96 4.74 -10.29
CA ILE A 207 16.39 3.33 -10.38
C ILE A 207 16.77 2.96 -11.81
N LEU A 208 16.03 3.45 -12.82
CA LEU A 208 16.34 3.17 -14.22
C LEU A 208 17.73 3.71 -14.60
N LEU A 209 18.12 4.86 -14.05
CA LEU A 209 19.41 5.48 -14.29
C LEU A 209 20.56 4.83 -13.50
N SER A 210 20.24 3.97 -12.53
CA SER A 210 21.24 3.32 -11.68
C SER A 210 21.85 2.09 -12.37
N PRO A 211 23.18 1.91 -12.33
CA PRO A 211 23.85 0.72 -12.84
C PRO A 211 23.37 -0.59 -12.16
N SER A 212 22.84 -0.50 -10.95
CA SER A 212 22.43 -1.63 -10.11
C SER A 212 20.90 -1.67 -9.87
N ARG A 213 20.11 -1.41 -10.92
CA ARG A 213 18.63 -1.33 -10.87
C ARG A 213 17.92 -2.41 -10.02
N ASN A 214 18.38 -3.67 -10.09
CA ASN A 214 17.78 -4.79 -9.34
C ASN A 214 18.01 -4.70 -7.82
N ILE A 215 19.19 -4.20 -7.41
CA ILE A 215 19.57 -4.07 -6.00
C ILE A 215 18.79 -2.89 -5.38
N ASP A 216 18.66 -1.78 -6.11
CA ASP A 216 17.93 -0.60 -5.65
C ASP A 216 16.42 -0.88 -5.51
N PHE A 217 15.84 -1.60 -6.48
CA PHE A 217 14.45 -2.04 -6.39
C PHE A 217 14.19 -2.92 -5.17
N LEU A 218 15.05 -3.92 -4.94
CA LEU A 218 14.96 -4.80 -3.76
C LEU A 218 15.07 -3.99 -2.46
N GLY A 219 15.99 -3.02 -2.39
CA GLY A 219 16.16 -2.16 -1.22
C GLY A 219 14.91 -1.35 -0.87
N ILE A 220 14.23 -0.78 -1.87
CA ILE A 220 12.99 0.00 -1.67
C ILE A 220 11.86 -0.89 -1.16
N VAL A 221 11.67 -2.07 -1.79
CA VAL A 221 10.64 -3.01 -1.35
C VAL A 221 10.95 -3.45 0.09
N ILE A 222 12.18 -3.81 0.41
CA ILE A 222 12.55 -4.17 1.79
C ILE A 222 12.21 -3.05 2.77
N ARG A 223 12.60 -1.80 2.49
CA ARG A 223 12.33 -0.66 3.39
C ARG A 223 10.83 -0.45 3.62
N SER A 224 10.03 -0.46 2.56
CA SER A 224 8.58 -0.29 2.65
C SER A 224 7.91 -1.35 3.54
N PHE A 225 8.34 -2.60 3.43
CA PHE A 225 7.79 -3.69 4.25
C PHE A 225 8.36 -3.71 5.66
N THR A 226 9.61 -3.30 5.87
CA THR A 226 10.17 -3.18 7.22
C THR A 226 9.54 -2.03 8.00
N GLU A 227 9.30 -0.89 7.35
CA GLU A 227 8.57 0.25 7.94
C GLU A 227 7.14 -0.17 8.30
N ALA A 228 6.44 -0.87 7.40
CA ALA A 228 5.11 -1.41 7.68
C ALA A 228 5.08 -2.49 8.78
N ALA A 229 6.17 -3.22 8.99
CA ALA A 229 6.27 -4.24 10.03
C ALA A 229 6.65 -3.67 11.42
N GLU A 230 7.33 -2.53 11.44
CA GLU A 230 7.68 -1.82 12.69
C GLU A 230 6.47 -1.06 13.26
N ASP A 231 5.59 -0.55 12.39
CA ASP A 231 4.36 0.15 12.79
C ASP A 231 3.28 -0.83 13.31
N ARG A 232 3.49 -1.27 14.54
CA ARG A 232 2.81 -2.40 15.19
C ARG A 232 1.35 -2.16 15.60
N LYS A 233 0.64 -1.18 15.04
CA LYS A 233 -0.72 -0.80 15.51
C LYS A 233 -1.85 -0.72 14.48
N ALA A 234 -1.61 -0.76 13.16
CA ALA A 234 -2.67 -0.37 12.21
C ALA A 234 -3.26 -1.48 11.30
N GLN A 235 -2.76 -2.72 11.29
CA GLN A 235 -2.93 -3.48 10.02
C GLN A 235 -3.03 -5.01 10.10
N SER A 236 -3.71 -5.58 11.10
CA SER A 236 -3.95 -7.04 11.12
C SER A 236 -4.81 -7.52 9.92
N GLY A 237 -5.71 -6.69 9.40
CA GLY A 237 -6.59 -7.05 8.27
C GLY A 237 -5.95 -6.88 6.88
N GLN A 238 -5.20 -5.81 6.65
CA GLN A 238 -4.62 -5.57 5.32
C GLN A 238 -3.34 -6.40 5.08
N MET A 239 -2.60 -6.79 6.13
CA MET A 239 -1.52 -7.75 5.99
C MET A 239 -2.02 -9.10 5.47
N LEU A 240 -3.16 -9.59 5.98
CA LEU A 240 -3.73 -10.86 5.53
C LEU A 240 -4.16 -10.77 4.06
N LEU A 241 -4.83 -9.68 3.67
CA LEU A 241 -5.21 -9.42 2.27
C LEU A 241 -3.98 -9.29 1.35
N ASN A 242 -2.93 -8.61 1.79
CA ASN A 242 -1.69 -8.49 1.03
C ASN A 242 -0.97 -9.84 0.91
N ILE A 243 -0.93 -10.65 1.97
CA ILE A 243 -0.34 -12.00 1.95
C ILE A 243 -1.14 -12.93 1.04
N VAL A 244 -2.47 -12.92 1.11
CA VAL A 244 -3.34 -13.72 0.23
C VAL A 244 -3.20 -13.25 -1.23
N GLY A 245 -3.15 -11.94 -1.47
CA GLY A 245 -2.88 -11.37 -2.78
C GLY A 245 -1.50 -11.73 -3.32
N LEU A 246 -0.49 -11.81 -2.45
CA LEU A 246 0.87 -12.25 -2.80
C LEU A 246 0.95 -13.73 -3.12
N CYS A 247 0.29 -14.57 -2.32
CA CYS A 247 0.20 -16.00 -2.58
C CYS A 247 -0.53 -16.25 -3.89
N GLY A 248 -1.60 -15.51 -4.16
CA GLY A 248 -2.32 -15.56 -5.43
C GLY A 248 -1.43 -15.16 -6.61
N THR A 249 -0.73 -14.03 -6.53
CA THR A 249 0.16 -13.58 -7.61
C THR A 249 1.37 -14.48 -7.80
N ALA A 250 2.04 -14.92 -6.74
CA ALA A 250 3.16 -15.87 -6.82
C ALA A 250 2.72 -17.21 -7.42
N PHE A 251 1.57 -17.75 -6.98
CA PHE A 251 1.00 -18.96 -7.56
C PHE A 251 0.70 -18.79 -9.05
N THR A 252 0.08 -17.67 -9.42
CA THR A 252 -0.26 -17.38 -10.83
C THR A 252 0.98 -17.24 -11.69
N THR A 253 2.02 -16.54 -11.21
CA THR A 253 3.30 -16.36 -11.93
C THR A 253 4.05 -17.68 -12.09
N ILE A 254 4.12 -18.50 -11.03
CA ILE A 254 4.75 -19.83 -11.09
C ILE A 254 3.98 -20.72 -12.06
N PHE A 255 2.66 -20.71 -12.00
CA PHE A 255 1.80 -21.52 -12.88
C PHE A 255 1.97 -21.12 -14.35
N ILE A 256 1.96 -19.81 -14.65
CA ILE A 256 2.22 -19.27 -16.00
C ILE A 256 3.65 -19.63 -16.45
N GLY A 257 4.65 -19.52 -15.58
CA GLY A 257 6.03 -19.90 -15.89
C GLY A 257 6.18 -21.38 -16.26
N ILE A 258 5.57 -22.27 -15.46
CA ILE A 258 5.55 -23.71 -15.73
C ILE A 258 4.80 -24.00 -17.03
N TYR A 259 3.65 -23.35 -17.25
CA TYR A 259 2.83 -23.56 -18.44
C TYR A 259 3.55 -23.12 -19.72
N THR A 260 4.17 -21.93 -19.68
CA THR A 260 4.94 -21.38 -20.81
C THR A 260 6.15 -22.25 -21.13
N LYS A 261 6.89 -22.70 -20.11
CA LYS A 261 8.04 -23.60 -20.30
C LYS A 261 7.63 -24.93 -20.93
N ARG A 262 6.55 -25.54 -20.45
CA ARG A 262 6.01 -26.80 -21.01
C ARG A 262 5.59 -26.65 -22.46
N ARG A 263 4.95 -25.53 -22.82
CA ARG A 263 4.57 -25.22 -24.21
C ARG A 263 5.77 -25.00 -25.12
N LEU A 264 6.83 -24.37 -24.60
CA LEU A 264 8.06 -24.12 -25.36
C LEU A 264 8.82 -25.44 -25.62
N ASP A 265 8.93 -26.30 -24.60
CA ASP A 265 9.55 -27.62 -24.71
C ASP A 265 8.77 -28.53 -25.68
N GLN A 266 7.43 -28.46 -25.69
CA GLN A 266 6.60 -29.18 -26.66
C GLN A 266 6.88 -28.74 -28.11
N LYS A 267 6.91 -27.43 -28.37
CA LYS A 267 7.19 -26.91 -29.71
C LYS A 267 8.60 -27.24 -30.19
N GLN A 268 9.60 -27.20 -29.30
CA GLN A 268 10.96 -27.62 -29.63
C GLN A 268 11.04 -29.11 -29.96
N LYS A 269 10.32 -29.97 -29.22
CA LYS A 269 10.24 -31.41 -29.52
C LYS A 269 9.53 -31.69 -30.85
N GLU A 270 8.42 -31.01 -31.15
CA GLU A 270 7.72 -31.15 -32.44
C GLU A 270 8.60 -30.73 -33.62
N GLN A 271 9.37 -29.65 -33.50
CA GLN A 271 10.31 -29.21 -34.53
C GLN A 271 11.51 -30.15 -34.72
N LEU A 272 11.93 -30.85 -33.66
CA LEU A 272 12.98 -31.88 -33.73
C LEU A 272 12.49 -33.20 -34.35
N ILE A 273 11.19 -33.50 -34.29
CA ILE A 273 10.59 -34.70 -34.90
C ILE A 273 10.26 -34.49 -36.39
N LEU A 274 10.07 -33.24 -36.81
CA LEU A 274 9.79 -32.84 -38.20
C LEU A 274 11.06 -32.60 -39.06
N LYS A 275 12.25 -32.79 -38.50
CA LYS A 275 13.56 -32.65 -39.16
C LYS A 275 14.22 -34.01 -39.31
#